data_AF-A0A7M3MC50-F1
#
_entry.id   AF-A0A7M3MC50-F1
#
_cell.length_a   1.000
_cell.length_b   1.000
_cell.length_c   1.000
_cell.angle_alpha   90.00
_cell.angle_beta   90.00
_cell.angle_gamma   90.00
#
_symmetry.space_group_name_H-M   'P 1'
#
loop_
_entity.id
_entity.type
_entity.pdbx_description
1 polymer ?
#
loop_
_entity_poly.entity_id
_entity_poly.type
_entity_poly.pdbx_seq_one_letter_code
_entity_poly.pdbx_strand_id
1 'polypeptide(L)'
;MPLTDATVKAAKPQNKLYSLHDERGLSLEVAPNGTKRWRFRFQLNGRRNRLSLGVYPEVRLKDAHVQRDEMRILISKGVDPAKHRAQEREQKKGHNTFEAVAREWFSKFSSNWTEGHGQTISTKCASKSCGSGPCSRACF
;
A
#
# COMPACT_ATOMS: atom_id res chain seq x y z
N MET A 1 19.18 -21.61 -2.63
CA MET A 1 19.62 -21.23 -1.27
C MET A 1 18.75 -20.10 -0.80
N PRO A 2 18.22 -20.14 0.42
CA PRO A 2 17.49 -19.02 0.99
C PRO A 2 18.43 -17.83 1.17
N LEU A 3 17.94 -16.63 0.89
CA LEU A 3 18.61 -15.39 1.20
C LEU A 3 18.62 -15.19 2.71
N THR A 4 19.70 -14.62 3.21
CA THR A 4 19.81 -14.15 4.59
C THR A 4 19.85 -12.63 4.61
N ASP A 5 19.41 -12.01 5.71
CA ASP A 5 19.46 -10.55 5.85
C ASP A 5 20.88 -9.98 5.61
N ALA A 6 21.93 -10.73 5.99
CA ALA A 6 23.32 -10.38 5.72
C ALA A 6 23.61 -10.30 4.21
N THR A 7 23.18 -11.29 3.42
CA THR A 7 23.37 -11.29 1.96
C THR A 7 22.60 -10.15 1.28
N VAL A 8 21.37 -9.88 1.74
CA VAL A 8 20.54 -8.77 1.22
C VAL A 8 21.19 -7.42 1.51
N LYS A 9 21.74 -7.23 2.71
CA LYS A 9 22.44 -6.01 3.10
C LYS A 9 23.75 -5.85 2.31
N ALA A 10 24.51 -6.92 2.16
CA ALA A 10 25.78 -6.95 1.43
C ALA A 10 25.63 -6.78 -0.09
N ALA A 11 24.44 -7.02 -0.65
CA ALA A 11 24.18 -6.85 -2.08
C ALA A 11 24.45 -5.41 -2.53
N LYS A 12 25.50 -5.20 -3.33
CA LYS A 12 25.88 -3.90 -3.89
C LYS A 12 25.26 -3.70 -5.28
N PRO A 13 24.92 -2.47 -5.67
CA PRO A 13 24.54 -2.19 -7.06
C PRO A 13 25.69 -2.57 -8.00
N GLN A 14 25.33 -3.09 -9.16
CA GLN A 14 26.25 -3.37 -10.26
C GLN A 14 25.85 -2.53 -11.48
N ASN A 15 26.68 -2.49 -12.52
CA ASN A 15 26.38 -1.75 -13.76
C ASN A 15 25.08 -2.22 -14.46
N LYS A 16 24.61 -3.43 -14.15
CA LYS A 16 23.38 -4.01 -14.70
C LYS A 16 22.44 -4.46 -13.58
N LEU A 17 21.14 -4.37 -13.84
CA LEU A 17 20.11 -4.98 -12.99
C LEU A 17 20.39 -6.48 -12.85
N TYR A 18 20.55 -6.95 -11.62
CA TYR A 18 20.67 -8.36 -11.32
C TYR A 18 19.62 -8.79 -10.29
N SER A 19 19.32 -10.10 -10.27
CA SER A 19 18.35 -10.68 -9.36
C SER A 19 19.02 -11.70 -8.47
N LEU A 20 18.82 -11.55 -7.15
CA LEU A 20 19.17 -12.56 -6.17
C LEU A 20 17.94 -13.43 -5.93
N HIS A 21 18.06 -14.71 -6.26
CA HIS A 21 16.97 -15.66 -6.06
C HIS A 21 16.95 -16.15 -4.62
N ASP A 22 15.76 -16.17 -4.06
CA ASP A 22 15.46 -16.76 -2.76
C ASP A 22 14.70 -18.08 -2.99
N GLU A 23 13.58 -18.29 -2.28
CA GLU A 23 12.79 -19.50 -2.34
C GLU A 23 11.36 -19.22 -2.77
N ARG A 24 10.71 -20.27 -3.29
CA ARG A 24 9.27 -20.25 -3.62
C ARG A 24 8.89 -19.12 -4.59
N GLY A 25 9.81 -18.72 -5.46
CA GLY A 25 9.58 -17.66 -6.45
C GLY A 25 9.85 -16.23 -5.95
N LEU A 26 10.30 -16.04 -4.72
CA LEU A 26 10.78 -14.75 -4.21
C LEU A 26 12.18 -14.44 -4.76
N SER A 27 12.43 -13.17 -5.05
CA SER A 27 13.71 -12.68 -5.54
C SER A 27 13.89 -11.21 -5.21
N LEU A 28 15.13 -10.78 -5.02
CA LEU A 28 15.50 -9.38 -4.85
C LEU A 28 16.12 -8.87 -6.15
N GLU A 29 15.49 -7.89 -6.78
CA GLU A 29 16.08 -7.15 -7.91
C GLU A 29 16.87 -5.96 -7.38
N VAL A 30 18.15 -5.87 -7.73
CA VAL A 30 19.03 -4.76 -7.36
C VAL A 30 19.32 -3.95 -8.62
N ALA A 31 18.81 -2.72 -8.65
CA ALA A 31 19.03 -1.77 -9.73
C ALA A 31 20.44 -1.17 -9.67
N PRO A 32 21.00 -0.72 -10.82
CA PRO A 32 22.27 0.01 -10.83
C PRO A 32 22.22 1.28 -9.97
N ASN A 33 21.04 1.88 -9.84
CA ASN A 33 20.82 3.07 -8.99
C ASN A 33 20.85 2.76 -7.48
N GLY A 34 21.10 1.50 -7.07
CA GLY A 34 21.12 1.09 -5.67
C GLY A 34 19.75 0.71 -5.08
N THR A 35 18.67 0.93 -5.81
CA THR A 35 17.33 0.52 -5.37
C THR A 35 17.19 -0.99 -5.36
N LYS A 36 16.77 -1.54 -4.21
CA LYS A 36 16.54 -2.97 -4.00
C LYS A 36 15.04 -3.23 -3.92
N ARG A 37 14.50 -4.09 -4.79
CA ARG A 37 13.05 -4.37 -4.87
C ARG A 37 12.75 -5.85 -4.76
N TRP A 38 11.76 -6.20 -3.96
CA TRP A 38 11.27 -7.56 -3.84
C TRP A 38 10.33 -7.91 -4.99
N ARG A 39 10.62 -8.98 -5.70
CA ARG A 39 9.81 -9.56 -6.76
C ARG A 39 9.39 -10.97 -6.42
N PHE A 40 8.11 -11.23 -6.60
CA PHE A 40 7.52 -12.55 -6.45
C PHE A 40 7.02 -13.03 -7.82
N ARG A 41 7.53 -14.17 -8.27
CA ARG A 41 7.09 -14.85 -9.50
C ARG A 41 6.13 -15.96 -9.12
N PHE A 42 4.98 -16.00 -9.78
CA PHE A 42 3.96 -17.03 -9.55
C PHE A 42 3.27 -17.41 -10.86
N GLN A 43 2.52 -18.51 -10.81
CA GLN A 43 1.66 -18.95 -11.90
C GLN A 43 0.23 -19.03 -11.38
N LEU A 44 -0.70 -18.45 -12.13
CA LEU A 44 -2.13 -18.51 -11.87
C LEU A 44 -2.84 -18.75 -13.20
N ASN A 45 -3.71 -19.74 -13.27
CA ASN A 45 -4.46 -20.12 -14.49
C ASN A 45 -3.54 -20.35 -15.70
N GLY A 46 -2.40 -21.02 -15.50
CA GLY A 46 -1.41 -21.31 -16.56
C GLY A 46 -0.59 -20.09 -17.02
N ARG A 47 -0.85 -18.89 -16.51
CA ARG A 47 -0.12 -17.67 -16.87
C ARG A 47 0.97 -17.37 -15.84
N ARG A 48 2.19 -17.08 -16.33
CA ARG A 48 3.32 -16.64 -15.50
C ARG A 48 3.18 -15.15 -15.22
N ASN A 49 3.08 -14.81 -13.93
CA ASN A 49 2.94 -13.44 -13.45
C ASN A 49 4.12 -13.05 -12.56
N ARG A 50 4.40 -11.75 -12.51
CA ARG A 50 5.43 -11.16 -11.63
C ARG A 50 4.82 -10.01 -10.85
N LEU A 51 5.04 -10.03 -9.55
CA LEU A 51 4.46 -9.09 -8.60
C LEU A 51 5.56 -8.40 -7.78
N SER A 52 5.43 -7.09 -7.54
CA SER A 52 6.38 -6.31 -6.73
C SER A 52 5.93 -6.25 -5.28
N LEU A 53 6.60 -6.90 -4.34
CA LEU A 53 6.17 -6.91 -2.92
C LEU A 53 6.51 -5.59 -2.20
N GLY A 54 7.65 -4.98 -2.53
CA GLY A 54 8.04 -3.68 -1.97
C GLY A 54 9.48 -3.33 -2.28
N VAL A 55 9.98 -2.27 -1.64
CA VAL A 55 11.35 -1.79 -1.76
C VAL A 55 12.06 -2.03 -0.42
N TYR A 56 13.31 -2.45 -0.43
CA TYR A 56 14.16 -2.51 0.76
C TYR A 56 14.81 -1.14 0.98
N PRO A 57 14.88 -0.60 2.22
CA PRO A 57 14.69 -1.27 3.50
C PRO A 57 13.28 -1.21 4.11
N GLU A 58 12.31 -0.57 3.45
CA GLU A 58 10.92 -0.46 3.97
C GLU A 58 10.29 -1.83 4.21
N VAL A 59 10.53 -2.78 3.30
CA VAL A 59 10.14 -4.18 3.44
C VAL A 59 11.38 -5.02 3.69
N ARG A 60 11.50 -5.58 4.90
CA ARG A 60 12.61 -6.48 5.28
C ARG A 60 12.37 -7.88 4.72
N LEU A 61 13.39 -8.74 4.79
CA LEU A 61 13.30 -10.11 4.29
C LEU A 61 12.15 -10.90 4.97
N LYS A 62 12.02 -10.79 6.30
CA LYS A 62 10.93 -11.41 7.06
C LYS A 62 9.55 -10.97 6.55
N ASP A 63 9.35 -9.67 6.37
CA ASP A 63 8.08 -9.13 5.87
C ASP A 63 7.81 -9.58 4.43
N ALA A 64 8.86 -9.68 3.60
CA ALA A 64 8.75 -10.21 2.25
C ALA A 64 8.33 -11.70 2.25
N HIS A 65 8.79 -12.51 3.21
CA HIS A 65 8.34 -13.89 3.39
C HIS A 65 6.88 -13.98 3.83
N VAL A 66 6.46 -13.15 4.79
CA VAL A 66 5.06 -13.10 5.24
C VAL A 66 4.14 -12.73 4.07
N GLN A 67 4.44 -11.64 3.36
CA GLN A 67 3.68 -11.24 2.19
C GLN A 67 3.67 -12.32 1.10
N ARG A 68 4.81 -13.00 0.86
CA ARG A 68 4.85 -14.13 -0.08
C ARG A 68 3.84 -15.20 0.30
N ASP A 69 3.82 -15.61 1.56
CA ASP A 69 2.95 -16.69 2.02
C ASP A 69 1.47 -16.29 1.99
N GLU A 70 1.13 -15.03 2.31
CA GLU A 70 -0.21 -14.45 2.09
C GLU A 70 -0.64 -14.51 0.62
N MET A 71 0.23 -14.07 -0.30
CA MET A 71 -0.07 -14.09 -1.73
C MET A 71 -0.25 -15.52 -2.25
N ARG A 72 0.50 -16.51 -1.71
CA ARG A 72 0.31 -17.92 -2.06
C ARG A 72 -1.03 -18.46 -1.59
N ILE A 73 -1.48 -18.07 -0.40
CA ILE A 73 -2.83 -18.42 0.09
C ILE A 73 -3.88 -17.84 -0.87
N LEU A 74 -3.75 -16.59 -1.29
CA LEU A 74 -4.66 -15.96 -2.26
C LEU A 74 -4.67 -16.71 -3.61
N ILE A 75 -3.49 -17.08 -4.12
CA ILE A 75 -3.36 -17.86 -5.36
C ILE A 75 -4.05 -19.23 -5.22
N SER A 76 -3.92 -19.89 -4.07
CA SER A 76 -4.59 -21.18 -3.82
C SER A 76 -6.12 -21.06 -3.81
N LYS A 77 -6.64 -19.87 -3.44
CA LYS A 77 -8.07 -19.53 -3.52
C LYS A 77 -8.50 -19.05 -4.92
N GLY A 78 -7.59 -19.01 -5.90
CA GLY A 78 -7.85 -18.51 -7.26
C GLY A 78 -7.99 -16.98 -7.35
N VAL A 79 -7.67 -16.24 -6.29
CA VAL A 79 -7.77 -14.78 -6.25
C VAL A 79 -6.48 -14.18 -6.81
N ASP A 80 -6.61 -13.19 -7.71
CA ASP A 80 -5.46 -12.47 -8.25
C ASP A 80 -4.82 -11.57 -7.18
N PRO A 81 -3.56 -11.82 -6.79
CA PRO A 81 -2.83 -11.02 -5.80
C PRO A 81 -2.70 -9.53 -6.16
N ALA A 82 -2.69 -9.20 -7.46
CA ALA A 82 -2.59 -7.82 -7.91
C ALA A 82 -3.85 -7.01 -7.56
N LYS A 83 -5.02 -7.64 -7.69
CA LYS A 83 -6.31 -7.01 -7.38
C LYS A 83 -6.49 -6.81 -5.87
N HIS A 84 -6.08 -7.79 -5.06
CA HIS A 84 -6.15 -7.68 -3.61
C HIS A 84 -5.37 -6.46 -3.09
N ARG A 85 -4.14 -6.25 -3.59
CA ARG A 85 -3.34 -5.07 -3.19
C ARG A 85 -3.82 -3.76 -3.77
N ALA A 86 -4.50 -3.76 -4.92
CA ALA A 86 -5.17 -2.57 -5.41
C ALA A 86 -6.31 -2.17 -4.47
N GLN A 87 -7.13 -3.14 -4.05
CA GLN A 87 -8.24 -2.92 -3.11
C GLN A 87 -7.76 -2.42 -1.75
N GLU A 88 -6.71 -2.99 -1.16
CA GLU A 88 -6.14 -2.49 0.10
C GLU A 88 -5.66 -1.03 -0.02
N ARG A 89 -5.08 -0.66 -1.16
CA ARG A 89 -4.64 0.72 -1.41
C ARG A 89 -5.82 1.66 -1.54
N GLU A 90 -6.90 1.24 -2.19
CA GLU A 90 -8.13 2.02 -2.32
C GLU A 90 -8.83 2.21 -0.97
N GLN A 91 -8.94 1.14 -0.17
CA GLN A 91 -9.48 1.22 1.18
C GLN A 91 -8.69 2.21 2.06
N LYS A 92 -7.35 2.15 2.02
CA LYS A 92 -6.51 3.11 2.75
C LYS A 92 -6.68 4.56 2.27
N LYS A 93 -6.98 4.79 0.99
CA LYS A 93 -7.26 6.13 0.47
C LYS A 93 -8.62 6.65 0.95
N GLY A 94 -9.64 5.80 0.97
CA GLY A 94 -11.00 6.20 1.39
C GLY A 94 -11.07 6.72 2.82
N HIS A 95 -10.29 6.14 3.72
CA HIS A 95 -10.28 6.49 5.15
C HIS A 95 -9.52 7.79 5.47
N ASN A 96 -8.64 8.24 4.58
CA ASN A 96 -7.81 9.43 4.80
C ASN A 96 -8.31 10.66 4.02
N THR A 97 -9.59 10.67 3.60
CA THR A 97 -10.18 11.86 3.00
C THR A 97 -10.69 12.80 4.09
N PHE A 98 -10.47 14.11 3.93
CA PHE A 98 -11.00 15.12 4.85
C PHE A 98 -12.52 14.98 5.01
N GLU A 99 -13.21 14.62 3.93
CA GLU A 99 -14.66 14.35 3.92
C GLU A 99 -15.04 13.19 4.85
N ALA A 100 -14.31 12.07 4.83
CA ALA A 100 -14.59 10.94 5.72
C ALA A 100 -14.40 11.31 7.20
N VAL A 101 -13.32 12.03 7.53
CA VAL A 101 -13.04 12.50 8.90
C VAL A 101 -14.07 13.54 9.35
N ALA A 102 -14.44 14.48 8.47
CA ALA A 102 -15.45 15.49 8.76
C ALA A 102 -16.83 14.87 9.00
N ARG A 103 -17.20 13.82 8.25
CA ARG A 103 -18.45 13.07 8.46
C ARG A 103 -18.45 12.28 9.77
N GLU A 104 -17.34 11.62 10.10
CA GLU A 104 -17.22 10.90 11.37
C GLU A 104 -17.29 11.85 12.56
N TRP A 105 -16.60 13.00 12.48
CA TRP A 105 -16.69 14.05 13.49
C TRP A 105 -18.11 14.61 13.59
N PHE A 106 -18.73 14.97 12.46
CA PHE A 106 -20.10 15.48 12.45
C PHE A 106 -21.08 14.47 13.09
N SER A 107 -20.97 13.19 12.78
CA SER A 107 -21.82 12.15 13.37
C SER A 107 -21.62 12.00 14.88
N LYS A 108 -20.40 12.21 15.41
CA LYS A 108 -20.10 12.08 16.85
C LYS A 108 -20.54 13.29 17.66
N PHE A 109 -20.53 14.49 17.07
CA PHE A 109 -20.77 15.74 17.79
C PHE A 109 -22.16 16.35 17.52
N SER A 110 -22.79 16.02 16.40
CA SER A 110 -24.12 16.55 16.03
C SER A 110 -25.24 16.19 17.01
N SER A 111 -25.12 15.09 17.76
CA SER A 111 -26.08 14.70 18.79
C SER A 111 -26.13 15.66 19.99
N ASN A 112 -25.07 16.43 20.21
CA ASN A 112 -24.98 17.42 21.29
C ASN A 112 -25.29 18.85 20.82
N TRP A 113 -25.71 19.04 19.57
CA TRP A 113 -25.93 20.36 18.99
C TRP A 113 -27.41 20.71 18.90
N THR A 114 -27.70 21.99 19.04
CA THR A 114 -29.02 22.56 18.74
C THR A 114 -29.30 22.49 17.23
N GLU A 115 -30.56 22.30 16.84
CA GLU A 115 -30.97 21.98 15.45
C GLU A 115 -30.40 22.96 14.39
N GLY A 116 -30.25 24.25 14.73
CA GLY A 116 -29.69 25.25 13.82
C GLY A 116 -28.17 25.19 13.63
N HIS A 117 -27.42 24.67 14.61
CA HIS A 117 -25.96 24.61 14.56
C HIS A 117 -25.46 23.49 13.64
N GLY A 118 -26.12 22.32 13.67
CA GLY A 118 -25.81 21.20 12.78
C GLY A 118 -26.03 21.52 11.29
N GLN A 119 -27.13 22.21 10.96
CA GLN A 119 -27.41 22.63 9.58
C GLN A 119 -26.38 23.64 9.05
N THR A 120 -25.95 24.58 9.90
CA THR A 120 -24.94 25.59 9.53
C THR A 120 -23.58 24.94 9.23
N ILE A 121 -23.17 23.97 10.04
CA ILE A 121 -21.90 23.26 9.88
C ILE A 121 -21.91 22.38 8.62
N SER A 122 -22.99 21.65 8.38
CA SER A 122 -23.14 20.83 7.16
C SER A 122 -23.05 21.68 5.88
N THR A 123 -23.72 22.84 5.87
CA THR A 123 -23.73 23.77 4.73
C THR A 123 -22.33 24.37 4.45
N LYS A 124 -21.54 24.64 5.50
CA LYS A 124 -20.15 25.14 5.37
C LYS A 124 -19.18 24.06 4.88
N CYS A 125 -19.40 22.79 5.25
CA CYS A 125 -18.59 21.67 4.77
C CYS A 125 -18.86 21.34 3.30
N ALA A 126 -20.10 21.45 2.83
CA ALA A 126 -20.48 21.15 1.44
C ALA A 126 -19.99 22.19 0.41
N SER A 127 -19.80 23.45 0.81
CA SER A 127 -19.36 24.53 -0.10
C SER A 127 -17.84 24.64 -0.27
N LYS A 128 -17.04 23.89 0.49
CA LYS A 128 -15.57 23.86 0.40
C LYS A 128 -15.06 22.56 -0.22
N SER A 129 -15.53 22.22 -1.43
CA SER A 129 -14.81 21.29 -2.29
C SER A 129 -13.54 21.99 -2.82
N CYS A 130 -12.45 21.97 -2.02
CA CYS A 130 -11.12 22.29 -2.52
C CYS A 130 -10.77 21.26 -3.60
N GLY A 131 -10.83 21.68 -4.87
CA GLY A 131 -10.22 20.96 -5.97
C GLY A 131 -8.76 20.64 -5.66
N SER A 132 -8.35 19.43 -6.03
CA SER A 132 -7.00 18.87 -6.01
C SER A 132 -5.85 19.89 -5.84
N GLY A 133 -5.49 20.18 -4.60
CA GLY A 133 -4.36 21.02 -4.21
C GLY A 133 -4.26 21.08 -2.68
N PRO A 134 -3.06 21.25 -2.10
CA PRO A 134 -2.91 21.31 -0.65
C PRO A 134 -3.57 22.59 -0.13
N CYS A 135 -4.79 22.46 0.39
CA CYS A 135 -5.53 23.56 1.02
C CYS A 135 -4.88 23.89 2.37
N SER A 136 -3.79 24.65 2.31
CA SER A 136 -3.24 25.40 3.43
C SER A 136 -4.14 26.59 3.72
N ARG A 137 -5.21 26.40 4.51
CA ARG A 137 -5.65 27.39 5.50
C ARG A 137 -6.81 26.83 6.33
N ALA A 138 -6.54 26.81 7.63
CA ALA A 138 -7.49 26.59 8.70
C ALA A 138 -8.73 27.48 8.54
N CYS A 139 -9.90 26.91 8.79
CA CYS A 139 -11.01 27.63 9.41
C CYS A 139 -11.67 26.66 10.39
N PHE A 140 -11.72 27.07 11.65
CA PHE A 140 -12.73 26.65 12.62
C PHE A 140 -14.14 26.92 12.08
#